data_AF-A0A6S8MLG7-F1
#
_entry.id   AF-A0A6S8MLG7-F1
#
_cell.length_a   1.000
_cell.length_b   1.000
_cell.length_c   1.000
_cell.angle_alpha   90.00
_cell.angle_beta   90.00
_cell.angle_gamma   90.00
#
_symmetry.space_group_name_H-M   'P 1'
#
loop_
_entity.id
_entity.type
_entity.pdbx_description
1 polymer ?
#
loop_
_entity_poly.entity_id
_entity_poly.type
_entity_poly.pdbx_seq_one_letter_code
_entity_poly.pdbx_strand_id
1 'polypeptide(L)'
;MDVGAGSGILSLFAAQAGASKVYAVEASGIVGYTQQLADGNADMGKTLQVIHAKVEEVDIAEKVDVLISEPMGTLLVNERMLETYLYARDRFLKPGGKMFPQVGRIHVALFSDAFLHQEVMAKATFWTQDNFFKVDLSSLYGSAVDGYFSQVVVDAFDTNVLVSDPASKILDLGTCTAEDLQDVVIPLDLEVKTQGPCAVHGLACWFDVLFPGTNNPVWLTTAPGQPTTHWFQLRCLMKAPIYVPGPGHRVQGSLHLKAHKFQSYDVHLTLTGPPAQPGGPPQTSSGVFDLKEPYYRQLTPAGWWGQASAGVSQEECQAQQYQQQQQQQQWGPAEQQQWAEQVRQWASQAGLVHASAQQSGQQGAAAGTGQVVGAGQMGQQGQQGGQQAAGGGSWRSMMQV
;
A
#
# COMPACT_ATOMS: atom_id res chain seq x y z
N MET A 1 17.06 23.99 -4.30
CA MET A 1 17.34 22.94 -5.31
C MET A 1 16.10 22.06 -5.39
N ASP A 2 15.72 21.73 -6.61
CA ASP A 2 14.65 20.80 -6.96
C ASP A 2 15.28 19.46 -7.35
N VAL A 3 15.00 18.42 -6.56
CA VAL A 3 15.63 17.09 -6.69
C VAL A 3 14.68 16.16 -7.42
N GLY A 4 15.08 15.66 -8.59
CA GLY A 4 14.19 14.91 -9.48
C GLY A 4 13.15 15.84 -10.10
N ALA A 5 13.63 16.92 -10.73
CA ALA A 5 12.79 18.02 -11.18
C ALA A 5 11.74 17.59 -12.24
N GLY A 6 11.95 16.48 -12.95
CA GLY A 6 11.03 15.97 -13.95
C GLY A 6 10.83 16.98 -15.09
N SER A 7 9.63 17.56 -15.18
CA SER A 7 9.32 18.63 -16.13
C SER A 7 9.76 20.03 -15.66
N GLY A 8 10.26 20.17 -14.44
CA GLY A 8 10.70 21.44 -13.86
C GLY A 8 9.57 22.28 -13.26
N ILE A 9 8.38 21.71 -13.05
CA ILE A 9 7.22 22.48 -12.56
C ILE A 9 7.46 23.07 -11.16
N LEU A 10 8.04 22.30 -10.23
CA LEU A 10 8.36 22.80 -8.89
C LEU A 10 9.46 23.85 -8.93
N SER A 11 10.45 23.68 -9.82
CA SER A 11 11.47 24.69 -10.09
C SER A 11 10.88 26.02 -10.55
N LEU A 12 9.88 26.00 -11.44
CA LEU A 12 9.17 27.21 -11.88
C LEU A 12 8.35 27.83 -10.74
N PHE A 13 7.71 27.04 -9.88
CA PHE A 13 7.02 27.57 -8.70
C PHE A 13 7.98 28.23 -7.71
N ALA A 14 9.18 27.67 -7.52
CA ALA A 14 10.21 28.30 -6.71
C ALA A 14 10.65 29.65 -7.31
N ALA A 15 10.82 29.73 -8.63
CA ALA A 15 11.11 30.99 -9.32
C ALA A 15 9.95 32.01 -9.17
N GLN A 16 8.69 31.58 -9.27
CA GLN A 16 7.50 32.41 -9.02
C GLN A 16 7.46 32.97 -7.60
N ALA A 17 7.86 32.17 -6.61
CA ALA A 17 7.95 32.57 -5.22
C ALA A 17 9.13 33.54 -4.94
N GLY A 18 9.92 33.91 -5.96
CA GLY A 18 11.00 34.87 -5.86
C GLY A 18 12.36 34.27 -5.49
N ALA A 19 12.58 32.97 -5.74
CA ALA A 19 13.91 32.39 -5.62
C ALA A 19 14.91 33.15 -6.51
N SER A 20 16.10 33.45 -5.98
CA SER A 20 17.16 34.12 -6.73
C SER A 20 17.84 33.20 -7.76
N LYS A 21 17.86 31.89 -7.48
CA LYS A 21 18.42 30.85 -8.32
C LYS A 21 17.79 29.50 -7.97
N VAL A 22 17.50 28.68 -8.97
CA VAL A 22 16.94 27.34 -8.78
C VAL A 22 17.79 26.32 -9.53
N TYR A 23 18.39 25.38 -8.80
CA TYR A 23 19.00 24.19 -9.40
C TYR A 23 17.92 23.15 -9.67
N ALA A 24 17.58 22.92 -10.93
CA ALA A 24 16.64 21.89 -11.37
C ALA A 24 17.41 20.64 -11.76
N VAL A 25 17.54 19.68 -10.85
CA VAL A 25 18.34 18.47 -11.04
C VAL A 25 17.44 17.32 -11.49
N GLU A 26 17.70 16.76 -12.66
CA GLU A 26 16.91 15.65 -13.23
C GLU A 26 17.85 14.61 -13.85
N ALA A 27 17.62 13.34 -13.55
CA ALA A 27 18.50 12.24 -13.97
C ALA A 27 18.10 11.60 -15.31
N SER A 28 16.83 11.73 -15.71
CA SER A 28 16.28 11.10 -16.90
C SER A 28 16.21 12.06 -18.09
N GLY A 29 15.91 11.51 -19.27
CA GLY A 29 15.79 12.29 -20.51
C GLY A 29 14.66 13.33 -20.53
N ILE A 30 13.76 13.31 -19.53
CA ILE A 30 12.70 14.31 -19.37
C ILE A 30 13.26 15.72 -19.12
N VAL A 31 14.54 15.84 -18.72
CA VAL A 31 15.25 17.12 -18.56
C VAL A 31 15.16 18.02 -19.81
N GLY A 32 15.03 17.43 -21.01
CA GLY A 32 14.79 18.19 -22.23
C GLY A 32 13.48 18.99 -22.18
N TYR A 33 12.43 18.43 -21.58
CA TYR A 33 11.17 19.13 -21.34
C TYR A 33 11.29 20.16 -20.21
N THR A 34 12.12 19.92 -19.18
CA THR A 34 12.47 20.95 -18.20
C THR A 34 13.05 22.18 -18.88
N GLN A 35 14.03 21.99 -19.78
CA GLN A 35 14.62 23.10 -20.53
C GLN A 35 13.57 23.78 -21.42
N GLN A 36 12.77 23.01 -22.16
CA GLN A 36 11.73 23.56 -23.02
C GLN A 36 10.69 24.40 -22.25
N LEU A 37 10.27 23.94 -21.06
CA LEU A 37 9.34 24.68 -20.21
C LEU A 37 9.99 25.93 -19.61
N ALA A 38 11.26 25.86 -19.22
CA ALA A 38 12.02 27.04 -18.76
C ALA A 38 12.12 28.10 -19.87
N ASP A 39 12.49 27.70 -21.09
CA ASP A 39 12.63 28.60 -22.24
C ASP A 39 11.29 29.25 -22.63
N GLY A 40 10.20 28.47 -22.60
CA GLY A 40 8.84 28.96 -22.84
C GLY A 40 8.32 29.92 -21.77
N ASN A 41 8.99 30.00 -20.62
CA ASN A 41 8.64 30.87 -19.49
C ASN A 41 9.83 31.77 -19.12
N ALA A 42 10.44 32.41 -20.11
CA ALA A 42 11.74 33.10 -19.99
C ALA A 42 11.95 33.97 -18.74
N ASP A 43 10.92 34.69 -18.27
CA ASP A 43 11.03 35.52 -17.06
C ASP A 43 11.31 34.72 -15.79
N MET A 44 10.77 33.52 -15.69
CA MET A 44 11.02 32.57 -14.60
C MET A 44 12.18 31.64 -14.94
N GLY A 45 12.25 31.19 -16.19
CA GLY A 45 13.26 30.26 -16.70
C GLY A 45 14.70 30.76 -16.52
N LYS A 46 14.94 32.07 -16.62
CA LYS A 46 16.27 32.67 -16.37
C LYS A 46 16.82 32.44 -14.95
N THR A 47 15.95 32.12 -14.00
CA THR A 47 16.31 31.78 -12.61
C THR A 47 16.76 30.33 -12.49
N LEU A 48 16.38 29.47 -13.44
CA LEU A 48 16.66 28.03 -13.40
C LEU A 48 18.03 27.74 -14.00
N GLN A 49 18.82 26.95 -13.28
CA GLN A 49 19.97 26.22 -13.78
C GLN A 49 19.58 24.75 -13.87
N VAL A 50 19.27 24.30 -15.09
CA VAL A 50 18.91 22.90 -15.37
C VAL A 50 20.17 22.04 -15.39
N ILE A 51 20.16 20.93 -14.65
CA ILE A 51 21.28 20.01 -14.52
C ILE A 51 20.79 18.60 -14.84
N HIS A 52 21.29 18.02 -15.93
CA HIS A 52 21.04 16.64 -16.30
C HIS A 52 22.06 15.72 -15.62
N ALA A 53 21.72 15.22 -14.44
CA ALA A 53 22.54 14.30 -13.66
C ALA A 53 21.72 13.66 -12.55
N LYS A 54 22.19 12.52 -12.03
CA LYS A 54 21.77 12.07 -10.70
C LYS A 54 22.25 13.07 -9.66
N VAL A 55 21.46 13.34 -8.62
CA VAL A 55 21.84 14.33 -7.59
C VAL A 55 23.13 13.93 -6.85
N GLU A 56 23.41 12.63 -6.78
CA GLU A 56 24.63 12.05 -6.22
C GLU A 56 25.89 12.42 -7.03
N GLU A 57 25.73 12.72 -8.32
CA GLU A 57 26.80 13.07 -9.27
C GLU A 57 26.92 14.57 -9.48
N VAL A 58 25.99 15.37 -8.95
CA VAL A 58 26.01 16.84 -9.08
C VAL A 58 27.19 17.43 -8.32
N ASP A 59 27.92 18.33 -8.96
CA ASP A 59 28.99 19.11 -8.35
C ASP A 59 28.67 20.61 -8.44
N ILE A 60 28.16 21.17 -7.34
CA ILE A 60 27.95 22.60 -7.16
C ILE A 60 28.68 23.05 -5.89
N ALA A 61 29.35 24.20 -5.96
CA ALA A 61 30.14 24.72 -4.84
C ALA A 61 29.30 25.32 -3.71
N GLU A 62 28.09 25.81 -4.03
CA GLU A 62 27.20 26.47 -3.08
C GLU A 62 26.19 25.51 -2.45
N LYS A 63 25.86 25.77 -1.18
CA LYS A 63 24.74 25.14 -0.46
C LYS A 63 23.45 25.91 -0.74
N VAL A 64 22.29 25.25 -0.64
CA VAL A 64 20.96 25.83 -0.89
C VAL A 64 20.19 26.10 0.40
N ASP A 65 19.32 27.12 0.38
CA ASP A 65 18.46 27.49 1.50
C ASP A 65 17.22 26.59 1.63
N VAL A 66 16.72 26.07 0.50
CA VAL A 66 15.55 25.20 0.43
C VAL A 66 15.81 24.04 -0.53
N LEU A 67 15.45 22.84 -0.08
CA LEU A 67 15.30 21.65 -0.92
C LEU A 67 13.82 21.38 -1.15
N ILE A 68 13.44 21.28 -2.41
CA ILE A 68 12.09 20.90 -2.83
C ILE A 68 12.20 19.61 -3.64
N SER A 69 11.23 18.72 -3.51
CA SER A 69 11.12 17.51 -4.32
C SER A 69 9.71 16.95 -4.19
N GLU A 70 9.35 16.04 -5.10
CA GLU A 70 8.24 15.12 -4.96
C GLU A 70 8.83 13.71 -4.88
N PRO A 71 9.31 13.26 -3.70
CA PRO A 71 9.97 11.97 -3.55
C PRO A 71 9.01 10.84 -3.10
N MET A 72 7.69 11.04 -3.17
CA MET A 72 6.72 10.14 -2.55
C MET A 72 6.27 9.05 -3.53
N GLY A 73 6.51 7.79 -3.16
CA GLY A 73 5.88 6.65 -3.83
C GLY A 73 4.59 6.20 -3.14
N THR A 74 4.02 5.09 -3.62
CA THR A 74 2.98 4.34 -2.89
C THR A 74 3.43 4.08 -1.44
N LEU A 75 2.53 4.27 -0.49
CA LEU A 75 2.83 4.17 0.95
C LEU A 75 4.00 5.08 1.40
N LEU A 76 4.16 6.25 0.75
CA LEU A 76 5.23 7.23 0.94
C LEU A 76 6.64 6.77 0.52
N VAL A 77 7.00 5.52 0.79
CA VAL A 77 8.39 5.04 0.71
C VAL A 77 8.73 4.29 -0.58
N ASN A 78 7.74 3.81 -1.34
CA ASN A 78 7.99 3.04 -2.58
C ASN A 78 8.85 3.85 -3.58
N GLU A 79 9.53 3.16 -4.50
CA GLU A 79 10.53 3.72 -5.43
C GLU A 79 11.84 4.17 -4.77
N ARG A 80 11.88 4.25 -3.43
CA ARG A 80 13.06 4.58 -2.62
C ARG A 80 13.69 5.94 -2.94
N MET A 81 12.92 6.85 -3.54
CA MET A 81 13.39 8.20 -3.88
C MET A 81 13.68 9.07 -2.65
N LEU A 82 13.07 8.75 -1.49
CA LEU A 82 13.39 9.42 -0.22
C LEU A 82 14.87 9.34 0.12
N GLU A 83 15.58 8.24 -0.18
CA GLU A 83 17.02 8.11 0.10
C GLU A 83 17.85 9.13 -0.70
N THR A 84 17.54 9.29 -1.98
CA THR A 84 18.11 10.33 -2.85
C THR A 84 17.80 11.73 -2.33
N TYR A 85 16.60 11.93 -1.77
CA TYR A 85 16.23 13.20 -1.14
C TYR A 85 17.03 13.49 0.14
N LEU A 86 17.26 12.48 0.98
CA LEU A 86 18.11 12.59 2.17
C LEU A 86 19.58 12.84 1.79
N TYR A 87 20.07 12.20 0.74
CA TYR A 87 21.41 12.48 0.20
C TYR A 87 21.55 13.96 -0.17
N ALA A 88 20.56 14.51 -0.88
CA ALA A 88 20.57 15.92 -1.26
C ALA A 88 20.52 16.85 -0.04
N ARG A 89 19.76 16.50 1.01
CA ARG A 89 19.76 17.21 2.30
C ARG A 89 21.16 17.29 2.88
N ASP A 90 21.80 16.14 3.06
CA ASP A 90 23.10 16.07 3.75
C ASP A 90 24.20 16.78 2.95
N ARG A 91 24.15 16.68 1.62
CA ARG A 91 25.16 17.24 0.74
C ARG A 91 24.94 18.70 0.36
N PHE A 92 23.71 19.16 0.14
CA PHE A 92 23.45 20.47 -0.46
C PHE A 92 22.70 21.45 0.43
N LEU A 93 21.99 21.02 1.48
CA LEU A 93 21.25 21.94 2.34
C LEU A 93 22.18 22.71 3.29
N LYS A 94 21.92 24.00 3.48
CA LYS A 94 22.56 24.80 4.55
C LYS A 94 22.04 24.37 5.93
N PRO A 95 22.84 24.53 7.00
CA PRO A 95 22.32 24.45 8.36
C PRO A 95 21.13 25.41 8.55
N GLY A 96 20.00 24.89 9.04
CA GLY A 96 18.75 25.67 9.19
C GLY A 96 17.97 25.89 7.89
N GLY A 97 18.42 25.31 6.76
CA GLY A 97 17.66 25.28 5.52
C GLY A 97 16.38 24.44 5.65
N LYS A 98 15.43 24.65 4.74
CA LYS A 98 14.12 23.98 4.77
C LYS A 98 14.00 22.86 3.75
N MET A 99 13.23 21.83 4.11
CA MET A 99 12.87 20.73 3.21
C MET A 99 11.37 20.76 2.94
N PHE A 100 11.01 20.60 1.67
CA PHE A 100 9.65 20.66 1.14
C PHE A 100 9.45 19.40 0.29
N PRO A 101 8.86 18.33 0.83
CA PRO A 101 8.34 18.19 2.21
C PRO A 101 9.44 17.91 3.27
N GLN A 102 9.18 18.22 4.54
CA GLN A 102 10.08 17.88 5.66
C GLN A 102 9.59 16.68 6.48
N VAL A 103 8.28 16.52 6.65
CA VAL A 103 7.73 15.42 7.45
C VAL A 103 6.84 14.59 6.56
N GLY A 104 7.03 13.28 6.59
CA GLY A 104 6.08 12.31 6.08
C GLY A 104 5.37 11.59 7.23
N ARG A 105 4.10 11.24 7.04
CA ARG A 105 3.33 10.42 7.97
C ARG A 105 2.73 9.25 7.22
N ILE A 106 3.02 8.04 7.66
CA ILE A 106 2.33 6.85 7.19
C ILE A 106 1.20 6.57 8.18
N HIS A 107 -0.03 6.56 7.68
CA HIS A 107 -1.22 6.25 8.44
C HIS A 107 -1.66 4.82 8.18
N VAL A 108 -2.16 4.16 9.22
CA VAL A 108 -2.66 2.78 9.14
C VAL A 108 -3.95 2.64 9.94
N ALA A 109 -4.94 1.95 9.39
CA ALA A 109 -6.21 1.66 10.05
C ALA A 109 -6.70 0.26 9.69
N LEU A 110 -7.42 -0.39 10.61
CA LEU A 110 -8.09 -1.66 10.31
C LEU A 110 -9.26 -1.41 9.35
N PHE A 111 -9.47 -2.32 8.40
CA PHE A 111 -10.65 -2.27 7.53
C PHE A 111 -11.43 -3.59 7.53
N SER A 112 -12.73 -3.47 7.23
CA SER A 112 -13.64 -4.58 6.98
C SER A 112 -14.27 -4.40 5.59
N ASP A 113 -13.85 -5.21 4.62
CA ASP A 113 -14.37 -5.21 3.26
C ASP A 113 -14.47 -6.65 2.74
N ALA A 114 -15.62 -7.27 2.98
CA ALA A 114 -15.90 -8.63 2.55
C ALA A 114 -16.00 -8.75 1.02
N PHE A 115 -16.40 -7.68 0.33
CA PHE A 115 -16.49 -7.67 -1.13
C PHE A 115 -15.11 -7.75 -1.75
N LEU A 116 -14.16 -6.93 -1.30
CA LEU A 116 -12.77 -7.04 -1.76
C LEU A 116 -12.20 -8.42 -1.47
N HIS A 117 -12.44 -8.96 -0.26
CA HIS A 117 -11.92 -10.28 0.12
C HIS A 117 -12.45 -11.38 -0.80
N GLN A 118 -13.76 -11.40 -1.06
CA GLN A 118 -14.39 -12.33 -1.98
C GLN A 118 -13.92 -12.13 -3.43
N GLU A 119 -13.73 -10.90 -3.88
CA GLU A 119 -13.22 -10.57 -5.21
C GLU A 119 -11.82 -11.16 -5.43
N VAL A 120 -10.90 -10.95 -4.47
CA VAL A 120 -9.54 -11.49 -4.54
C VAL A 120 -9.55 -13.02 -4.47
N MET A 121 -10.36 -13.60 -3.58
CA MET A 121 -10.52 -15.06 -3.50
C MET A 121 -11.07 -15.66 -4.79
N ALA A 122 -12.05 -15.01 -5.42
CA ALA A 122 -12.69 -15.49 -6.65
C ALA A 122 -11.71 -15.57 -7.84
N LYS A 123 -10.64 -14.76 -7.86
CA LYS A 123 -9.58 -14.88 -8.90
C LYS A 123 -8.90 -16.24 -8.85
N ALA A 124 -8.74 -16.83 -7.67
CA ALA A 124 -8.15 -18.15 -7.51
C ALA A 124 -9.05 -19.27 -8.02
N THR A 125 -10.37 -19.07 -8.11
CA THR A 125 -11.33 -20.09 -8.57
C THR A 125 -11.05 -20.58 -9.99
N PHE A 126 -10.42 -19.78 -10.84
CA PHE A 126 -9.94 -20.25 -12.15
C PHE A 126 -9.08 -21.53 -12.02
N TRP A 127 -8.29 -21.64 -10.96
CA TRP A 127 -7.38 -22.75 -10.74
C TRP A 127 -8.07 -23.99 -10.15
N THR A 128 -9.37 -23.96 -9.82
CA THR A 128 -10.08 -25.16 -9.37
C THR A 128 -10.55 -26.04 -10.52
N GLN A 129 -10.26 -25.67 -11.77
CA GLN A 129 -10.65 -26.43 -12.95
C GLN A 129 -9.83 -27.72 -13.08
N ASP A 130 -10.51 -28.86 -13.04
CA ASP A 130 -9.92 -30.20 -13.19
C ASP A 130 -9.73 -30.63 -14.66
N ASN A 131 -10.24 -29.83 -15.61
CA ASN A 131 -10.17 -30.12 -17.04
C ASN A 131 -10.12 -28.84 -17.91
N PHE A 132 -9.08 -28.04 -17.76
CA PHE A 132 -8.77 -26.93 -18.66
C PHE A 132 -8.00 -27.46 -19.87
N PHE A 133 -8.68 -27.71 -20.98
CA PHE A 133 -8.10 -28.34 -22.18
C PHE A 133 -7.35 -29.66 -21.89
N LYS A 134 -7.96 -30.55 -21.10
CA LYS A 134 -7.39 -31.84 -20.65
C LYS A 134 -6.23 -31.71 -19.66
N VAL A 135 -6.09 -30.55 -19.01
CA VAL A 135 -5.12 -30.30 -17.95
C VAL A 135 -5.87 -29.97 -16.66
N ASP A 136 -5.55 -30.68 -15.58
CA ASP A 136 -6.03 -30.38 -14.23
C ASP A 136 -5.17 -29.26 -13.61
N LEU A 137 -5.78 -28.11 -13.33
CA LEU A 137 -5.13 -26.94 -12.76
C LEU A 137 -5.17 -26.92 -11.22
N SER A 138 -5.97 -27.79 -10.59
CA SER A 138 -6.29 -27.75 -9.15
C SER A 138 -5.06 -27.86 -8.24
N SER A 139 -4.01 -28.52 -8.72
CA SER A 139 -2.71 -28.61 -8.03
C SER A 139 -2.06 -27.24 -7.75
N LEU A 140 -2.46 -26.18 -8.47
CA LEU A 140 -1.96 -24.80 -8.29
C LEU A 140 -2.93 -23.88 -7.55
N TYR A 141 -4.13 -24.35 -7.17
CA TYR A 141 -5.13 -23.50 -6.50
C TYR A 141 -4.60 -22.84 -5.23
N GLY A 142 -3.93 -23.60 -4.36
CA GLY A 142 -3.32 -23.05 -3.13
C GLY A 142 -2.29 -21.95 -3.42
N SER A 143 -1.38 -22.21 -4.36
CA SER A 143 -0.37 -21.24 -4.80
C SER A 143 -0.99 -19.99 -5.41
N ALA A 144 -2.09 -20.13 -6.15
CA ALA A 144 -2.81 -19.00 -6.73
C ALA A 144 -3.47 -18.14 -5.65
N VAL A 145 -4.11 -18.76 -4.65
CA VAL A 145 -4.64 -18.04 -3.47
C VAL A 145 -3.53 -17.26 -2.79
N ASP A 146 -2.40 -17.91 -2.48
CA ASP A 146 -1.29 -17.26 -1.82
C ASP A 146 -0.72 -16.10 -2.65
N GLY A 147 -0.57 -16.27 -3.96
CA GLY A 147 -0.09 -15.24 -4.88
C GLY A 147 -1.04 -14.04 -5.01
N TYR A 148 -2.36 -14.25 -5.02
CA TYR A 148 -3.31 -13.13 -5.06
C TYR A 148 -3.37 -12.37 -3.73
N PHE A 149 -3.27 -13.06 -2.59
CA PHE A 149 -3.26 -12.45 -1.27
C PHE A 149 -1.88 -11.87 -0.89
N SER A 150 -0.81 -12.12 -1.65
CA SER A 150 0.49 -11.45 -1.47
C SER A 150 0.61 -10.12 -2.25
N GLN A 151 -0.44 -9.69 -2.95
CA GLN A 151 -0.46 -8.39 -3.61
C GLN A 151 -1.06 -7.34 -2.69
N VAL A 152 -0.40 -6.19 -2.58
CA VAL A 152 -1.08 -5.01 -2.03
C VAL A 152 -2.13 -4.52 -3.02
N VAL A 153 -3.28 -4.08 -2.52
CA VAL A 153 -4.35 -3.52 -3.36
C VAL A 153 -4.22 -2.01 -3.36
N VAL A 154 -4.16 -1.38 -4.54
CA VAL A 154 -4.12 0.08 -4.69
C VAL A 154 -5.42 0.55 -5.33
N ASP A 155 -6.22 1.27 -4.54
CA ASP A 155 -7.45 1.93 -4.97
C ASP A 155 -7.94 2.98 -3.97
N ALA A 156 -8.94 3.77 -4.38
CA ALA A 156 -9.73 4.59 -3.49
C ALA A 156 -10.91 3.79 -2.92
N PHE A 157 -11.19 3.97 -1.63
CA PHE A 157 -12.29 3.32 -0.93
C PHE A 157 -13.06 4.30 -0.05
N ASP A 158 -14.31 3.95 0.27
CA ASP A 158 -15.14 4.72 1.20
C ASP A 158 -14.65 4.55 2.63
N THR A 159 -14.56 5.65 3.39
CA THR A 159 -14.11 5.65 4.78
C THR A 159 -14.93 4.76 5.72
N ASN A 160 -16.17 4.41 5.35
CA ASN A 160 -17.04 3.52 6.13
C ASN A 160 -16.52 2.09 6.23
N VAL A 161 -15.58 1.67 5.37
CA VAL A 161 -14.92 0.35 5.52
C VAL A 161 -13.89 0.33 6.64
N LEU A 162 -13.46 1.49 7.15
CA LEU A 162 -12.53 1.58 8.27
C LEU A 162 -13.25 1.25 9.58
N VAL A 163 -12.64 0.37 10.37
CA VAL A 163 -13.22 -0.12 11.62
C VAL A 163 -12.42 0.30 12.85
N SER A 164 -11.35 1.07 12.68
CA SER A 164 -10.56 1.69 13.75
C SER A 164 -10.19 3.12 13.40
N ASP A 165 -9.86 3.92 14.41
CA ASP A 165 -9.12 5.16 14.20
C ASP A 165 -7.71 4.84 13.62
N PRO A 166 -7.11 5.75 12.84
CA PRO A 166 -5.78 5.54 12.30
C PRO A 166 -4.69 5.70 13.36
N ALA A 167 -3.70 4.81 13.35
CA ALA A 167 -2.39 5.07 13.94
C ALA A 167 -1.45 5.67 12.89
N SER A 168 -0.40 6.36 13.33
CA SER A 168 0.53 7.05 12.42
C SER A 168 1.99 6.82 12.81
N LYS A 169 2.83 6.55 11.82
CA LYS A 169 4.30 6.60 11.92
C LYS A 169 4.79 7.87 11.28
N ILE A 170 5.53 8.68 12.04
CA ILE A 170 6.14 9.92 11.55
C ILE A 170 7.56 9.62 11.08
N LEU A 171 7.90 10.10 9.89
CA LEU A 171 9.24 10.16 9.32
C LEU A 171 9.62 11.63 9.19
N ASP A 172 10.54 12.11 10.04
CA ASP A 172 11.10 13.46 9.91
C ASP A 172 12.27 13.41 8.94
N LEU A 173 12.03 13.80 7.68
CA LEU A 173 13.03 13.81 6.62
C LEU A 173 14.13 14.83 6.88
N GLY A 174 13.97 15.75 7.83
CA GLY A 174 15.02 16.65 8.28
C GLY A 174 16.09 15.97 9.13
N THR A 175 15.78 14.82 9.76
CA THR A 175 16.67 14.14 10.73
C THR A 175 16.89 12.65 10.44
N CYS A 176 15.94 12.00 9.76
CA CYS A 176 15.98 10.61 9.30
C CYS A 176 17.26 10.27 8.51
N THR A 177 17.84 9.09 8.69
CA THR A 177 18.95 8.60 7.87
C THR A 177 18.48 7.63 6.78
N ALA A 178 19.33 7.33 5.80
CA ALA A 178 18.99 6.35 4.77
C ALA A 178 18.79 4.93 5.35
N GLU A 179 19.46 4.62 6.46
CA GLU A 179 19.32 3.38 7.22
C GLU A 179 17.95 3.28 7.91
N ASP A 180 17.44 4.39 8.45
CA ASP A 180 16.08 4.45 9.04
C ASP A 180 14.99 4.11 8.01
N LEU A 181 15.26 4.32 6.72
CA LEU A 181 14.37 3.95 5.62
C LEU A 181 14.54 2.50 5.17
N GLN A 182 15.64 1.79 5.49
CA GLN A 182 15.79 0.39 5.07
C GLN A 182 14.86 -0.56 5.82
N ASP A 183 14.55 -0.23 7.07
CA ASP A 183 13.80 -1.08 7.99
C ASP A 183 12.82 -0.21 8.81
N VAL A 184 11.59 -0.07 8.31
CA VAL A 184 10.56 0.76 8.93
C VAL A 184 9.54 -0.12 9.65
N VAL A 185 9.50 -0.05 10.98
CA VAL A 185 8.52 -0.75 11.82
C VAL A 185 7.45 0.20 12.33
N ILE A 186 6.19 -0.18 12.11
CA ILE A 186 5.00 0.48 12.63
C ILE A 186 4.30 -0.51 13.58
N PRO A 187 4.44 -0.33 14.91
CA PRO A 187 3.72 -1.16 15.87
C PRO A 187 2.22 -0.85 15.78
N LEU A 188 1.40 -1.89 15.86
CA LEU A 188 -0.05 -1.81 15.74
C LEU A 188 -0.69 -2.15 17.08
N ASP A 189 -1.55 -1.26 17.54
CA ASP A 189 -2.42 -1.48 18.70
C ASP A 189 -3.70 -0.67 18.49
N LEU A 190 -4.59 -1.23 17.68
CA LEU A 190 -5.75 -0.55 17.11
C LEU A 190 -7.04 -1.05 17.74
N GLU A 191 -7.88 -0.14 18.21
CA GLU A 191 -9.19 -0.46 18.79
C GLU A 191 -10.26 -0.49 17.71
N VAL A 192 -11.05 -1.57 17.67
CA VAL A 192 -12.23 -1.64 16.81
C VAL A 192 -13.33 -0.74 17.36
N LYS A 193 -13.95 0.06 16.49
CA LYS A 193 -15.00 1.04 16.81
C LYS A 193 -16.37 0.69 16.24
N THR A 194 -16.44 -0.26 15.31
CA THR A 194 -17.70 -0.69 14.70
C THR A 194 -18.68 -1.22 15.74
N GLN A 195 -19.96 -0.89 15.59
CA GLN A 195 -21.03 -1.40 16.43
C GLN A 195 -21.35 -2.85 16.05
N GLY A 196 -21.12 -3.78 16.98
CA GLY A 196 -21.35 -5.21 16.78
C GLY A 196 -20.19 -5.96 16.10
N PRO A 197 -20.36 -7.27 15.89
CA PRO A 197 -19.30 -8.13 15.37
C PRO A 197 -18.85 -7.72 13.97
N CYS A 198 -17.55 -7.75 13.70
CA CYS A 198 -17.00 -7.51 12.37
C CYS A 198 -15.82 -8.43 12.05
N ALA A 199 -15.56 -8.63 10.76
CA ALA A 199 -14.36 -9.31 10.28
C ALA A 199 -13.34 -8.26 9.81
N VAL A 200 -12.21 -8.18 10.49
CA VAL A 200 -11.09 -7.34 10.07
C VAL A 200 -10.37 -8.07 8.93
N HIS A 201 -10.53 -7.53 7.72
CA HIS A 201 -10.01 -8.12 6.50
C HIS A 201 -8.56 -7.70 6.23
N GLY A 202 -8.06 -6.66 6.91
CA GLY A 202 -6.66 -6.27 6.81
C GLY A 202 -6.37 -4.86 7.29
N LEU A 203 -5.30 -4.29 6.77
CA LEU A 203 -4.80 -2.96 7.11
C LEU A 203 -4.84 -2.02 5.89
N ALA A 204 -5.53 -0.90 6.03
CA ALA A 204 -5.54 0.17 5.05
C ALA A 204 -4.46 1.19 5.42
N CYS A 205 -3.78 1.72 4.42
CA CYS A 205 -2.64 2.59 4.59
C CYS A 205 -2.69 3.78 3.62
N TRP A 206 -2.27 4.94 4.08
CA TRP A 206 -2.12 6.16 3.27
C TRP A 206 -1.02 7.02 3.87
N PHE A 207 -0.74 8.17 3.26
CA PHE A 207 0.26 9.08 3.80
C PHE A 207 -0.11 10.56 3.66
N ASP A 208 0.50 11.36 4.53
CA ASP A 208 0.50 12.80 4.48
C ASP A 208 1.94 13.32 4.45
N VAL A 209 2.16 14.47 3.82
CA VAL A 209 3.45 15.18 3.89
C VAL A 209 3.27 16.64 4.26
N LEU A 210 4.19 17.15 5.09
CA LEU A 210 4.22 18.53 5.57
C LEU A 210 5.25 19.35 4.81
N PHE A 211 4.80 20.51 4.32
CA PHE A 211 5.64 21.59 3.83
C PHE A 211 5.69 22.67 4.92
N PRO A 212 6.80 22.80 5.68
CA PRO A 212 6.91 23.67 6.85
C PRO A 212 7.19 25.13 6.45
N GLY A 213 6.24 25.75 5.74
CA GLY A 213 6.25 27.18 5.45
C GLY A 213 6.41 28.01 6.72
N THR A 214 7.17 29.11 6.66
CA THR A 214 7.49 29.93 7.84
C THR A 214 6.24 30.50 8.51
N ASN A 215 5.28 30.96 7.69
CA ASN A 215 4.05 31.59 8.16
C ASN A 215 2.84 30.67 8.05
N ASN A 216 2.87 29.72 7.11
CA ASN A 216 1.75 28.84 6.81
C ASN A 216 2.28 27.43 6.48
N PRO A 217 2.27 26.50 7.44
CA PRO A 217 2.57 25.11 7.16
C PRO A 217 1.42 24.48 6.36
N VAL A 218 1.75 23.73 5.31
CA VAL A 218 0.76 23.10 4.41
C VAL A 218 0.91 21.58 4.45
N TRP A 219 -0.20 20.87 4.52
CA TRP A 219 -0.24 19.41 4.40
C TRP A 219 -0.79 19.01 3.03
N LEU A 220 -0.09 18.10 2.36
CA LEU A 220 -0.66 17.30 1.28
C LEU A 220 -1.05 15.96 1.89
N THR A 221 -2.30 15.55 1.69
CA THR A 221 -2.86 14.30 2.23
C THR A 221 -3.34 13.39 1.11
N THR A 222 -3.15 12.09 1.31
CA THR A 222 -3.73 11.02 0.49
C THR A 222 -4.81 10.24 1.24
N ALA A 223 -5.34 10.79 2.34
CA ALA A 223 -6.31 10.12 3.18
C ALA A 223 -7.60 9.76 2.41
N PRO A 224 -8.23 8.61 2.73
CA PRO A 224 -9.54 8.28 2.20
C PRO A 224 -10.58 9.34 2.64
N GLY A 225 -11.54 9.62 1.77
CA GLY A 225 -12.54 10.69 1.99
C GLY A 225 -12.04 12.10 1.67
N GLN A 226 -10.76 12.29 1.34
CA GLN A 226 -10.25 13.50 0.70
C GLN A 226 -10.29 13.36 -0.83
N PRO A 227 -10.14 14.45 -1.60
CA PRO A 227 -10.04 14.36 -3.04
C PRO A 227 -8.95 13.38 -3.47
N THR A 228 -9.32 12.40 -4.29
CA THR A 228 -8.44 11.31 -4.71
C THR A 228 -7.22 11.83 -5.46
N THR A 229 -6.04 11.39 -5.04
CA THR A 229 -4.77 11.62 -5.73
C THR A 229 -4.39 10.40 -6.57
N HIS A 230 -3.37 10.53 -7.43
CA HIS A 230 -2.90 9.42 -8.24
C HIS A 230 -2.22 8.29 -7.44
N TRP A 231 -1.81 8.57 -6.19
CA TRP A 231 -1.30 7.54 -5.28
C TRP A 231 -2.39 6.62 -4.72
N PHE A 232 -3.66 7.06 -4.77
CA PHE A 232 -4.78 6.38 -4.12
C PHE A 232 -4.47 6.05 -2.65
N GLN A 233 -5.02 4.96 -2.15
CA GLN A 233 -4.65 4.35 -0.88
C GLN A 233 -4.16 2.92 -1.12
N LEU A 234 -3.51 2.33 -0.12
CA LEU A 234 -3.01 0.97 -0.15
C LEU A 234 -3.77 0.10 0.85
N ARG A 235 -4.12 -1.13 0.49
CA ARG A 235 -4.75 -2.11 1.39
C ARG A 235 -3.97 -3.42 1.38
N CYS A 236 -3.47 -3.83 2.54
CA CYS A 236 -2.91 -5.15 2.78
C CYS A 236 -4.04 -6.09 3.22
N LEU A 237 -4.52 -6.91 2.28
CA LEU A 237 -5.63 -7.83 2.52
C LEU A 237 -5.12 -9.15 3.10
N MET A 238 -5.70 -9.60 4.21
CA MET A 238 -5.31 -10.84 4.87
C MET A 238 -6.08 -12.04 4.31
N LYS A 239 -5.36 -13.14 4.07
CA LYS A 239 -5.96 -14.42 3.64
C LYS A 239 -7.01 -14.90 4.66
N ALA A 240 -6.66 -14.89 5.94
CA ALA A 240 -7.55 -15.20 7.04
C ALA A 240 -7.95 -13.90 7.79
N PRO A 241 -9.21 -13.44 7.70
CA PRO A 241 -9.69 -12.31 8.48
C PRO A 241 -9.67 -12.57 9.99
N ILE A 242 -9.55 -11.51 10.78
CA ILE A 242 -9.64 -11.56 12.25
C ILE A 242 -11.07 -11.20 12.66
N TYR A 243 -11.79 -12.11 13.31
CA TYR A 243 -13.15 -11.84 13.78
C TYR A 243 -13.13 -11.13 15.13
N VAL A 244 -13.80 -9.99 15.23
CA VAL A 244 -13.84 -9.19 16.45
C VAL A 244 -15.29 -9.06 16.93
N PRO A 245 -15.60 -9.33 18.22
CA PRO A 245 -16.98 -9.31 18.72
C PRO A 245 -17.67 -7.95 18.68
N GLY A 246 -16.90 -6.86 18.66
CA GLY A 246 -17.43 -5.51 18.57
C GLY A 246 -16.51 -4.47 19.20
N PRO A 247 -17.05 -3.29 19.57
CA PRO A 247 -16.26 -2.14 19.91
C PRO A 247 -15.44 -2.36 21.20
N GLY A 248 -14.29 -1.69 21.31
CA GLY A 248 -13.41 -1.77 22.49
C GLY A 248 -12.40 -2.94 22.46
N HIS A 249 -12.60 -3.93 21.59
CA HIS A 249 -11.61 -4.97 21.36
C HIS A 249 -10.43 -4.42 20.56
N ARG A 250 -9.23 -4.92 20.83
CA ARG A 250 -7.99 -4.47 20.18
C ARG A 250 -7.44 -5.52 19.24
N VAL A 251 -6.88 -5.07 18.13
CA VAL A 251 -6.05 -5.86 17.21
C VAL A 251 -4.65 -5.29 17.28
N GLN A 252 -3.69 -6.16 17.60
CA GLN A 252 -2.30 -5.83 17.85
C GLN A 252 -1.37 -6.44 16.81
N GLY A 253 -0.14 -5.93 16.69
CA GLY A 253 0.87 -6.54 15.85
C GLY A 253 1.84 -5.52 15.28
N SER A 254 2.23 -5.70 14.02
CA SER A 254 3.18 -4.82 13.36
C SER A 254 3.02 -4.82 11.84
N LEU A 255 3.21 -3.65 11.24
CA LEU A 255 3.52 -3.48 9.82
C LEU A 255 5.02 -3.17 9.70
N HIS A 256 5.76 -4.03 9.02
CA HIS A 256 7.21 -3.93 8.88
C HIS A 256 7.57 -3.85 7.40
N LEU A 257 8.09 -2.69 6.98
CA LEU A 257 8.54 -2.43 5.63
C LEU A 257 10.05 -2.67 5.57
N LYS A 258 10.49 -3.60 4.72
CA LYS A 258 11.90 -3.90 4.50
C LYS A 258 12.29 -3.56 3.07
N ALA A 259 13.20 -2.60 2.93
CA ALA A 259 13.69 -2.21 1.62
C ALA A 259 14.45 -3.37 0.97
N HIS A 260 14.24 -3.56 -0.32
CA HIS A 260 14.95 -4.56 -1.11
C HIS A 260 15.58 -3.94 -2.36
N LYS A 261 16.42 -4.72 -3.05
CA LYS A 261 17.28 -4.25 -4.16
C LYS A 261 16.53 -3.74 -5.41
N PHE A 262 15.25 -4.05 -5.56
CA PHE A 262 14.44 -3.64 -6.71
C PHE A 262 13.69 -2.31 -6.49
N GLN A 263 14.29 -1.37 -5.75
CA GLN A 263 13.74 -0.02 -5.51
C GLN A 263 12.33 -0.04 -4.88
N SER A 264 12.08 -0.98 -3.98
CA SER A 264 10.78 -1.13 -3.30
C SER A 264 10.96 -1.86 -1.96
N TYR A 265 9.85 -2.31 -1.37
CA TYR A 265 9.80 -2.91 -0.04
C TYR A 265 8.98 -4.19 -0.01
N ASP A 266 9.48 -5.16 0.74
CA ASP A 266 8.65 -6.23 1.30
C ASP A 266 7.86 -5.66 2.49
N VAL A 267 6.56 -5.88 2.49
CA VAL A 267 5.63 -5.51 3.56
C VAL A 267 5.27 -6.74 4.36
N HIS A 268 5.80 -6.86 5.57
CA HIS A 268 5.41 -7.91 6.51
C HIS A 268 4.33 -7.37 7.45
N LEU A 269 3.13 -7.95 7.38
CA LEU A 269 2.02 -7.61 8.27
C LEU A 269 1.74 -8.79 9.20
N THR A 270 1.59 -8.51 10.48
CA THR A 270 1.01 -9.44 11.45
C THR A 270 -0.06 -8.72 12.24
N LEU A 271 -1.23 -9.35 12.33
CA LEU A 271 -2.38 -8.91 13.12
C LEU A 271 -2.79 -10.03 14.07
N THR A 272 -2.97 -9.67 15.34
CA THR A 272 -3.41 -10.56 16.42
C THR A 272 -4.63 -9.94 17.09
N GLY A 273 -5.77 -10.61 17.01
CA GLY A 273 -7.03 -10.17 17.61
C GLY A 273 -7.44 -11.02 18.80
N PRO A 274 -8.61 -10.71 19.39
CA PRO A 274 -9.18 -11.52 20.46
C PRO A 274 -9.44 -12.96 20.00
N PRO A 275 -9.58 -13.91 20.92
CA PRO A 275 -10.01 -15.27 20.58
C PRO A 275 -11.36 -15.29 19.86
N ALA A 276 -11.52 -16.19 18.88
CA ALA A 276 -12.78 -16.37 18.17
C ALA A 276 -13.90 -16.93 19.07
N GLN A 277 -13.52 -17.61 20.16
CA GLN A 277 -14.43 -18.12 21.19
C GLN A 277 -13.89 -17.77 22.58
N PRO A 278 -14.77 -17.52 23.57
CA PRO A 278 -14.34 -17.28 24.94
C PRO A 278 -13.41 -18.39 25.47
N GLY A 279 -12.24 -18.01 25.97
CA GLY A 279 -11.23 -18.95 26.50
C GLY A 279 -10.35 -19.64 25.44
N GLY A 280 -10.54 -19.35 24.15
CA GLY A 280 -9.66 -19.83 23.08
C GLY A 280 -8.34 -19.05 22.98
N PRO A 281 -7.40 -19.49 22.12
CA PRO A 281 -6.20 -18.72 21.83
C PRO A 281 -6.53 -17.45 21.00
N PRO A 282 -5.69 -16.41 21.05
CA PRO A 282 -5.79 -15.25 20.16
C PRO A 282 -5.79 -15.66 18.69
N GLN A 283 -6.59 -14.98 17.87
CA GLN A 283 -6.54 -15.14 16.42
C GLN A 283 -5.31 -14.43 15.89
N THR A 284 -4.50 -15.07 15.06
CA THR A 284 -3.33 -14.45 14.42
C THR A 284 -3.40 -14.66 12.92
N SER A 285 -3.12 -13.60 12.17
CA SER A 285 -3.04 -13.63 10.71
C SER A 285 -1.82 -12.83 10.28
N SER A 286 -1.03 -13.40 9.38
CA SER A 286 0.19 -12.78 8.85
C SER A 286 0.24 -12.87 7.34
N GLY A 287 0.88 -11.89 6.70
CA GLY A 287 1.07 -11.83 5.26
C GLY A 287 2.37 -11.13 4.91
N VAL A 288 2.91 -11.47 3.73
CA VAL A 288 4.04 -10.78 3.12
C VAL A 288 3.57 -10.29 1.76
N PHE A 289 3.75 -8.99 1.52
CA PHE A 289 3.35 -8.34 0.28
C PHE A 289 4.52 -7.64 -0.36
N ASP A 290 4.56 -7.58 -1.69
CA ASP A 290 5.59 -6.82 -2.42
C ASP A 290 4.99 -5.49 -2.92
N LEU A 291 5.56 -4.36 -2.50
CA LEU A 291 5.15 -3.04 -3.01
C LEU A 291 5.53 -2.81 -4.48
N LYS A 292 6.41 -3.65 -5.05
CA LYS A 292 6.83 -3.54 -6.44
C LYS A 292 5.77 -4.02 -7.42
N GLU A 293 4.96 -4.99 -7.01
CA GLU A 293 3.94 -5.66 -7.85
C GLU A 293 2.51 -5.47 -7.26
N PRO A 294 2.04 -4.22 -7.11
CA PRO A 294 0.72 -3.95 -6.57
C PRO A 294 -0.40 -4.32 -7.54
N TYR A 295 -1.56 -4.68 -7.00
CA TYR A 295 -2.79 -4.81 -7.76
C TYR A 295 -3.54 -3.47 -7.82
N TYR A 296 -3.41 -2.75 -8.94
CA TYR A 296 -4.16 -1.52 -9.22
C TYR A 296 -5.62 -1.82 -9.60
N ARG A 297 -6.48 -2.00 -8.60
CA ARG A 297 -7.89 -2.38 -8.78
C ARG A 297 -8.66 -1.36 -9.62
N GLN A 298 -8.41 -0.08 -9.41
CA GLN A 298 -9.12 1.04 -10.06
C GLN A 298 -8.80 1.21 -11.56
N LEU A 299 -7.67 0.66 -12.00
CA LEU A 299 -7.23 0.67 -13.41
C LEU A 299 -7.69 -0.57 -14.18
N THR A 300 -8.30 -1.55 -13.50
CA THR A 300 -8.89 -2.69 -14.19
C THR A 300 -10.25 -2.32 -14.80
N PRO A 301 -10.63 -2.88 -15.96
CA PRO A 301 -11.90 -2.55 -16.62
C PRO A 301 -13.11 -2.68 -15.69
N ALA A 302 -13.11 -3.67 -14.78
CA ALA A 302 -14.18 -3.85 -13.79
C ALA A 302 -14.29 -2.69 -12.78
N GLY A 303 -13.19 -1.99 -12.48
CA GLY A 303 -13.17 -0.81 -11.61
C GLY A 303 -13.91 0.40 -12.19
N TRP A 304 -14.02 0.49 -13.52
CA TRP A 304 -14.82 1.52 -14.21
C TRP A 304 -16.31 1.13 -14.31
N TRP A 305 -16.60 -0.15 -14.54
CA TRP A 305 -17.99 -0.63 -14.66
C TRP A 305 -18.72 -0.70 -13.31
N GLY A 306 -18.02 -0.88 -12.18
CA GLY A 306 -18.65 -0.89 -10.85
C GLY A 306 -19.24 0.46 -10.43
N GLN A 307 -18.76 1.59 -10.95
CA GLN A 307 -19.32 2.92 -10.67
C GLN A 307 -20.28 3.42 -11.75
N ALA A 308 -20.16 2.95 -13.00
CA ALA A 308 -20.99 3.42 -14.11
C ALA A 308 -22.19 2.52 -14.46
N SER A 309 -22.24 1.26 -14.00
CA SER A 309 -23.28 0.30 -14.43
C SER A 309 -24.20 -0.24 -13.34
N ALA A 310 -24.07 0.21 -12.09
CA ALA A 310 -25.11 0.03 -11.11
C ALA A 310 -25.91 1.33 -10.97
N GLY A 311 -26.99 1.46 -11.74
CA GLY A 311 -28.11 2.33 -11.39
C GLY A 311 -28.86 1.85 -10.14
N VAL A 312 -28.14 1.24 -9.20
CA VAL A 312 -28.61 0.88 -7.87
C VAL A 312 -28.16 2.03 -6.99
N SER A 313 -29.14 2.78 -6.52
CA SER A 313 -28.89 3.93 -5.66
C SER A 313 -28.07 3.49 -4.44
N GLN A 314 -27.20 4.38 -3.95
CA GLN A 314 -26.41 4.16 -2.73
C GLN A 314 -27.32 3.75 -1.53
N GLU A 315 -28.60 4.17 -1.57
CA GLU A 315 -29.66 3.80 -0.64
C GLU A 315 -30.09 2.33 -0.73
N GLU A 316 -30.12 1.71 -1.92
CA GLU A 316 -30.50 0.30 -2.09
C GLU A 316 -29.40 -0.67 -1.63
N CYS A 317 -28.13 -0.30 -1.83
CA CYS A 317 -27.00 -1.09 -1.31
C CYS A 317 -26.90 -0.99 0.22
N GLN A 318 -27.12 0.21 0.78
CA GLN A 318 -27.26 0.40 2.23
C GLN A 318 -28.49 -0.31 2.80
N ALA A 319 -29.62 -0.33 2.08
CA ALA A 319 -30.81 -1.06 2.50
C ALA A 319 -30.60 -2.58 2.51
N GLN A 320 -29.85 -3.13 1.55
CA GLN A 320 -29.50 -4.56 1.52
C GLN A 320 -28.51 -4.94 2.64
N GLN A 321 -27.49 -4.13 2.90
CA GLN A 321 -26.57 -4.34 4.03
C GLN A 321 -27.29 -4.20 5.38
N TYR A 322 -28.19 -3.22 5.51
CA TYR A 322 -28.97 -3.02 6.73
C TYR A 322 -30.00 -4.14 6.94
N GLN A 323 -30.61 -4.68 5.89
CA GLN A 323 -31.46 -5.87 5.96
C GLN A 323 -30.69 -7.13 6.33
N GLN A 324 -29.47 -7.33 5.80
CA GLN A 324 -28.62 -8.46 6.19
C GLN A 324 -28.16 -8.36 7.65
N GLN A 325 -27.79 -7.18 8.11
CA GLN A 325 -27.42 -6.95 9.52
C GLN A 325 -28.61 -7.13 10.47
N GLN A 326 -29.81 -6.67 10.09
CA GLN A 326 -31.02 -6.88 10.90
C GLN A 326 -31.44 -8.35 10.95
N GLN A 327 -31.29 -9.11 9.86
CA GLN A 327 -31.55 -10.55 9.89
C GLN A 327 -30.57 -11.26 10.82
N GLN A 328 -29.28 -10.92 10.78
CA GLN A 328 -28.26 -11.52 11.67
C GLN A 328 -28.46 -11.17 13.16
N GLN A 329 -29.02 -9.99 13.48
CA GLN A 329 -29.35 -9.62 14.85
C GLN A 329 -30.58 -10.36 15.41
N GLN A 330 -31.41 -10.98 14.55
CA GLN A 330 -32.57 -11.78 14.97
C GLN A 330 -32.29 -13.29 15.04
N TRP A 331 -31.08 -13.74 14.69
CA TRP A 331 -30.75 -15.16 14.69
C TRP A 331 -30.76 -15.75 16.09
N GLY A 332 -31.53 -16.83 16.26
CA GLY A 332 -31.56 -17.62 17.48
C GLY A 332 -30.28 -18.45 17.65
N PRO A 333 -30.07 -19.07 18.83
CA PRO A 333 -28.85 -19.83 19.14
C PRO A 333 -28.54 -20.97 18.14
N ALA A 334 -29.57 -21.57 17.53
CA ALA A 334 -29.42 -22.64 16.55
C ALA A 334 -28.94 -22.15 15.17
N GLU A 335 -29.40 -20.97 14.74
CA GLU A 335 -29.00 -20.35 13.47
C GLU A 335 -27.57 -19.81 13.56
N GLN A 336 -27.20 -19.27 14.73
CA GLN A 336 -25.81 -18.90 15.03
C GLN A 336 -24.87 -20.11 15.07
N GLN A 337 -25.34 -21.26 15.58
CA GLN A 337 -24.58 -22.52 15.54
C GLN A 337 -24.43 -23.06 14.11
N GLN A 338 -25.48 -23.04 13.30
CA GLN A 338 -25.40 -23.46 11.89
C GLN A 338 -24.46 -22.57 11.07
N TRP A 339 -24.52 -21.26 11.28
CA TRP A 339 -23.56 -20.33 10.67
C TRP A 339 -22.13 -20.64 11.12
N ALA A 340 -21.90 -20.84 12.42
CA ALA A 340 -20.58 -21.20 12.93
C ALA A 340 -20.07 -22.55 12.39
N GLU A 341 -20.97 -23.52 12.16
CA GLU A 341 -20.64 -24.81 11.53
C GLU A 341 -20.34 -24.67 10.04
N GLN A 342 -21.07 -23.83 9.30
CA GLN A 342 -20.77 -23.51 7.91
C GLN A 342 -19.41 -22.82 7.77
N VAL A 343 -19.10 -21.89 8.67
CA VAL A 343 -17.79 -21.23 8.75
C VAL A 343 -16.69 -22.24 9.11
N ARG A 344 -16.95 -23.22 9.98
CA ARG A 344 -16.00 -24.32 10.29
C ARG A 344 -15.80 -25.26 9.11
N GLN A 345 -16.86 -25.63 8.40
CA GLN A 345 -16.76 -26.46 7.19
C GLN A 345 -15.97 -25.72 6.11
N TRP A 346 -16.18 -24.42 5.95
CA TRP A 346 -15.40 -23.57 5.06
C TRP A 346 -13.91 -23.52 5.46
N ALA A 347 -13.59 -23.30 6.73
CA ALA A 347 -12.21 -23.29 7.22
C ALA A 347 -11.50 -24.65 7.07
N SER A 348 -12.25 -25.75 7.20
CA SER A 348 -11.75 -27.11 6.96
C SER A 348 -11.50 -27.39 5.48
N GLN A 349 -12.38 -26.92 4.58
CA GLN A 349 -12.23 -27.08 3.13
C GLN A 349 -11.09 -26.21 2.58
N ALA A 350 -10.81 -25.07 3.22
CA ALA A 350 -9.68 -24.20 2.91
C ALA A 350 -8.33 -24.67 3.51
N GLY A 351 -8.31 -25.82 4.23
CA GLY A 351 -7.08 -26.40 4.78
C GLY A 351 -6.46 -25.65 5.98
N LEU A 352 -7.24 -24.84 6.69
CA LEU A 352 -6.74 -23.91 7.73
C LEU A 352 -6.72 -24.50 9.15
N VAL A 353 -6.94 -25.80 9.34
CA VAL A 353 -6.94 -26.46 10.67
C VAL A 353 -5.93 -27.62 10.70
N HIS A 354 -4.78 -27.42 11.36
CA HIS A 354 -3.92 -28.55 11.75
C HIS A 354 -4.48 -29.17 13.04
N ALA A 355 -5.09 -30.36 12.92
CA ALA A 355 -5.44 -31.18 14.06
C ALA A 355 -4.20 -31.95 14.55
N SER A 356 -3.64 -31.55 15.69
CA SER A 356 -2.77 -32.40 16.49
C SER A 356 -3.61 -33.47 17.19
N ALA A 357 -3.48 -34.73 16.78
CA ALA A 357 -3.89 -35.87 17.59
C ALA A 357 -2.95 -37.06 17.34
N GLN A 358 -2.07 -37.31 18.31
CA GLN A 358 -1.42 -38.61 18.47
C GLN A 358 -2.46 -39.65 18.93
N GLN A 359 -2.55 -40.79 18.25
CA GLN A 359 -2.51 -42.12 18.90
C GLN A 359 -2.40 -43.27 17.87
N SER A 360 -1.25 -43.95 17.95
CA SER A 360 -0.99 -45.41 17.84
C SER A 360 -1.73 -46.30 16.83
N GLY A 361 -0.96 -47.01 15.99
CA GLY A 361 -1.31 -48.35 15.48
C GLY A 361 -0.57 -48.79 14.21
N GLN A 362 0.44 -49.67 14.38
CA GLN A 362 1.06 -50.67 13.46
C GLN A 362 0.31 -50.98 12.13
N GLN A 363 0.88 -51.37 10.98
CA GLN A 363 2.14 -52.03 10.56
C GLN A 363 2.16 -52.12 8.99
N GLY A 364 3.35 -52.29 8.38
CA GLY A 364 3.55 -52.84 7.00
C GLY A 364 4.25 -51.89 6.00
N ALA A 365 5.58 -51.99 5.80
CA ALA A 365 6.27 -52.66 4.66
C ALA A 365 5.89 -52.11 3.26
N ALA A 366 6.77 -51.82 2.29
CA ALA A 366 8.22 -51.88 2.14
C ALA A 366 8.62 -51.06 0.88
N ALA A 367 9.87 -50.59 0.88
CA ALA A 367 10.82 -50.43 -0.26
C ALA A 367 10.50 -49.55 -1.49
N GLY A 368 11.49 -48.75 -1.89
CA GLY A 368 11.54 -48.12 -3.22
C GLY A 368 12.51 -46.93 -3.32
N THR A 369 13.80 -47.21 -3.41
CA THR A 369 14.89 -46.28 -3.75
C THR A 369 14.69 -45.57 -5.11
N GLY A 370 15.09 -44.31 -5.21
CA GLY A 370 15.17 -43.60 -6.49
C GLY A 370 15.72 -42.18 -6.39
N GLN A 371 17.03 -42.04 -6.23
CA GLN A 371 17.75 -40.81 -6.58
C GLN A 371 17.65 -40.58 -8.09
N VAL A 372 17.30 -39.37 -8.53
CA VAL A 372 17.79 -38.81 -9.79
C VAL A 372 18.15 -37.34 -9.60
N VAL A 373 19.42 -37.07 -9.88
CA VAL A 373 20.07 -35.76 -10.02
C VAL A 373 19.76 -35.23 -11.42
N GLY A 374 19.48 -33.94 -11.58
CA GLY A 374 19.33 -33.33 -12.90
C GLY A 374 19.26 -31.81 -12.85
N ALA A 375 20.40 -31.17 -13.16
CA ALA A 375 20.57 -29.73 -13.28
C ALA A 375 19.80 -29.12 -14.46
N GLY A 376 19.47 -27.83 -14.36
CA GLY A 376 18.91 -27.05 -15.46
C GLY A 376 18.90 -25.54 -15.16
N GLN A 377 20.06 -24.90 -15.35
CA GLN A 377 20.17 -23.45 -15.58
C GLN A 377 19.48 -23.09 -16.90
N MET A 378 18.68 -22.02 -16.90
CA MET A 378 18.37 -21.07 -18.00
C MET A 378 17.17 -20.24 -17.50
N GLY A 379 17.06 -18.93 -17.60
CA GLY A 379 17.87 -17.86 -18.17
C GLY A 379 17.09 -16.56 -17.91
N GLN A 380 17.78 -15.51 -17.50
CA GLN A 380 17.22 -14.17 -17.30
C GLN A 380 16.82 -13.54 -18.63
N GLN A 381 15.62 -12.97 -18.69
CA GLN A 381 15.16 -11.86 -19.55
C GLN A 381 13.87 -11.37 -18.85
N GLY A 382 13.73 -10.18 -18.28
CA GLY A 382 14.16 -8.88 -18.77
C GLY A 382 12.99 -8.20 -19.50
N GLN A 383 11.99 -7.72 -18.76
CA GLN A 383 11.01 -6.76 -19.29
C GLN A 383 10.88 -5.58 -18.34
N GLN A 384 11.53 -4.49 -18.72
CA GLN A 384 11.27 -3.15 -18.24
C GLN A 384 9.96 -2.66 -18.89
N GLY A 385 8.94 -2.44 -18.06
CA GLY A 385 7.72 -1.72 -18.45
C GLY A 385 7.57 -0.49 -17.56
N GLY A 386 8.25 0.60 -17.91
CA GLY A 386 8.00 1.90 -17.29
C GLY A 386 6.69 2.47 -17.83
N GLN A 387 5.67 2.59 -16.99
CA GLN A 387 4.47 3.36 -17.32
C GLN A 387 4.58 4.74 -16.66
N GLN A 388 4.80 5.74 -17.50
CA GLN A 388 4.72 7.16 -17.15
C GLN A 388 3.24 7.53 -16.93
N ALA A 389 2.87 7.84 -15.70
CA ALA A 389 1.60 8.48 -15.37
C ALA A 389 1.83 9.98 -15.19
N ALA A 390 1.54 10.77 -16.23
CA ALA A 390 1.51 12.23 -16.14
C ALA A 390 0.27 12.67 -15.31
N GLY A 391 0.45 12.92 -14.02
CA GLY A 391 -0.58 13.38 -13.09
C GLY A 391 -0.84 14.89 -13.18
N GLY A 392 -1.72 15.32 -14.10
CA GLY A 392 -2.15 16.73 -14.23
C GLY A 392 -3.32 17.17 -13.33
N GLY A 393 -3.84 16.30 -12.46
CA GLY A 393 -5.14 16.53 -11.80
C GLY A 393 -5.14 17.16 -10.40
N SER A 394 -4.03 17.16 -9.66
CA SER A 394 -4.06 17.44 -8.21
C SER A 394 -3.65 18.85 -7.78
N TRP A 395 -3.20 19.73 -8.68
CA TRP A 395 -2.52 20.97 -8.30
C TRP A 395 -3.43 22.19 -8.10
N ARG A 396 -4.72 22.06 -8.42
CA ARG A 396 -5.69 23.18 -8.33
C ARG A 396 -6.01 23.60 -6.89
N SER A 397 -5.81 22.72 -5.90
CA SER A 397 -6.04 23.03 -4.48
C SER A 397 -4.91 23.84 -3.83
N MET A 398 -3.76 23.98 -4.49
CA MET A 398 -2.65 24.80 -4.00
C MET A 398 -2.82 26.31 -4.34
N MET A 399 -3.81 26.66 -5.18
CA MET A 399 -3.99 28.01 -5.75
C MET A 399 -5.07 28.86 -5.06
N GLN A 400 -5.57 28.46 -3.89
CA GLN A 400 -6.46 29.29 -3.08
C GLN A 400 -5.91 29.48 -1.66
N VAL A 401 -4.79 30.19 -1.50
CA VAL A 401 -4.53 31.20 -0.44
C VAL A 401 -3.42 32.12 -0.92
#